data_AF-A0A417YJR5-F1
#
_entry.id   AF-A0A417YJR5-F1
#
_cell.length_a   1.000
_cell.length_b   1.000
_cell.length_c   1.000
_cell.angle_alpha   90.00
_cell.angle_beta   90.00
_cell.angle_gamma   90.00
#
_symmetry.space_group_name_H-M   'P 1'
#
loop_
_entity.id
_entity.type
_entity.pdbx_description
1 polymer ?
#
loop_
_entity_poly.entity_id
_entity_poly.type
_entity_poly.pdbx_seq_one_letter_code
_entity_poly.pdbx_strand_id
1 'polypeptide(L)'
;MGRTPGKWQLGRNSDSVITDRIENTDDKHVAYYGGRVVAESISSDSDRHLISAAPELLEALQEVLKYCNDEVHSIDVWERAEHAIRKAGGERE
;
A
#
# COMPACT_ATOMS: atom_id res chain seq x y z
N MET A 1 2.56 12.03 13.74
CA MET A 1 1.41 11.38 13.10
C MET A 1 1.85 10.00 12.65
N GLY A 2 1.26 8.94 13.20
CA GLY A 2 1.65 7.57 12.89
C GLY A 2 1.31 7.24 11.45
N ARG A 3 2.32 7.00 10.62
CA ARG A 3 2.15 6.24 9.38
C ARG A 3 1.83 4.82 9.80
N THR A 4 0.89 4.13 9.16
CA THR A 4 0.73 2.68 9.34
C THR A 4 1.90 2.04 8.61
N PRO A 5 2.97 1.60 9.30
CA PRO A 5 4.14 1.08 8.62
C PRO A 5 3.79 -0.27 7.97
N GLY A 6 4.47 -0.58 6.87
CA GLY A 6 4.53 -1.94 6.34
C GLY A 6 4.07 -2.09 4.90
N LYS A 7 4.41 -3.24 4.31
CA LYS A 7 4.09 -3.57 2.92
C LYS A 7 2.64 -4.02 2.81
N TRP A 8 1.76 -3.12 2.37
CA TRP A 8 0.37 -3.47 2.12
C TRP A 8 0.28 -4.35 0.87
N GLN A 9 -0.43 -5.46 1.00
CA GLN A 9 -0.57 -6.52 0.01
C GLN A 9 -2.03 -6.91 -0.12
N LEU A 10 -2.40 -7.45 -1.28
CA LEU A 10 -3.72 -8.05 -1.44
C LEU A 10 -3.86 -9.24 -0.48
N GLY A 11 -4.98 -9.28 0.24
CA GLY A 11 -5.40 -10.44 0.99
C GLY A 11 -5.65 -11.65 0.07
N ARG A 12 -5.57 -12.87 0.64
CA ARG A 12 -5.85 -14.11 -0.12
C ARG A 12 -7.28 -14.18 -0.65
N ASN A 13 -8.22 -13.53 0.03
CA ASN A 13 -9.62 -13.46 -0.34
C ASN A 13 -9.89 -12.19 -1.15
N SER A 14 -10.95 -12.21 -1.95
CA SER A 14 -11.28 -11.12 -2.89
C SER A 14 -11.76 -9.81 -2.25
N ASP A 15 -11.67 -9.68 -0.92
CA ASP A 15 -12.33 -8.64 -0.13
C ASP A 15 -11.41 -7.96 0.90
N SER A 16 -10.10 -8.25 0.86
CA SER A 16 -9.16 -7.81 1.89
C SER A 16 -7.81 -7.28 1.38
N VAL A 17 -7.21 -6.40 2.18
CA VAL A 17 -5.81 -5.94 2.08
C VAL A 17 -5.14 -6.20 3.42
N ILE A 18 -3.91 -6.70 3.40
CA ILE A 18 -3.13 -7.11 4.58
C ILE A 18 -1.80 -6.33 4.64
N THR A 19 -1.35 -5.91 5.82
CA THR A 19 -0.02 -5.30 6.03
C THR A 19 0.90 -6.22 6.85
N ASP A 20 2.05 -5.75 7.32
CA ASP A 20 2.96 -6.52 8.15
C ASP A 20 2.32 -7.01 9.46
N ARG A 21 2.96 -8.02 10.06
CA ARG A 21 2.49 -8.67 11.28
C ARG A 21 2.53 -7.70 12.46
N ILE A 22 1.42 -7.52 13.16
CA ILE A 22 1.42 -6.81 14.44
C ILE A 22 1.80 -7.79 15.55
N GLU A 23 2.77 -7.40 16.38
CA GLU A 23 3.05 -8.08 17.64
C GLU A 23 1.85 -7.93 18.59
N ASN A 24 1.33 -9.04 19.12
CA ASN A 24 0.12 -9.16 19.97
C ASN A 24 -1.24 -9.31 19.27
N THR A 25 -1.30 -10.00 18.12
CA THR A 25 -2.61 -10.47 17.60
C THR A 25 -2.99 -11.84 18.16
N ASP A 26 -4.28 -12.13 18.28
CA ASP A 26 -4.76 -13.42 18.80
C ASP A 26 -4.54 -14.59 17.82
N ASP A 27 -4.51 -15.82 18.33
CA ASP A 27 -4.19 -17.01 17.52
C ASP A 27 -5.16 -17.24 16.36
N LYS A 28 -6.41 -16.76 16.46
CA LYS A 28 -7.41 -16.88 15.40
C LYS A 28 -7.10 -15.93 14.24
N HIS A 29 -6.72 -14.69 14.55
CA HIS A 29 -6.26 -13.71 13.57
C HIS A 29 -4.91 -14.11 12.96
N VAL A 30 -4.03 -14.77 13.73
CA VAL A 30 -2.81 -15.38 13.16
C VAL A 30 -3.17 -16.50 12.18
N ALA A 31 -4.05 -17.43 12.55
CA ALA A 31 -4.40 -18.57 11.70
C ALA A 31 -5.08 -18.15 10.38
N TYR A 32 -5.95 -17.15 10.45
CA TYR A 32 -6.73 -16.73 9.28
C TYR A 32 -6.03 -15.64 8.44
N TYR A 33 -5.36 -14.67 9.07
CA TYR A 33 -4.73 -13.52 8.40
C TYR A 33 -3.19 -13.51 8.46
N GLY A 34 -2.56 -14.54 9.03
CA GLY A 34 -1.10 -14.63 9.14
C GLY A 34 -0.48 -13.65 10.14
N GLY A 35 -1.29 -13.03 11.01
CA GLY A 35 -0.84 -12.08 12.02
C GLY A 35 -0.88 -10.61 11.59
N ARG A 36 -1.46 -10.31 10.43
CA ARG A 36 -1.41 -9.03 9.72
C ARG A 36 -2.60 -8.13 10.07
N VAL A 37 -2.45 -6.80 9.99
CA VAL A 37 -3.62 -5.88 10.00
C VAL A 37 -4.38 -6.03 8.71
N VAL A 38 -5.70 -6.08 8.79
CA VAL A 38 -6.58 -6.31 7.65
C VAL A 38 -7.53 -5.13 7.50
N ALA A 39 -7.65 -4.63 6.28
CA ALA A 39 -8.85 -3.92 5.84
C ALA A 39 -9.73 -4.94 5.10
N GLU A 40 -10.98 -5.12 5.55
CA GLU A 40 -11.90 -6.16 5.06
C GLU A 40 -13.20 -5.55 4.54
N SER A 41 -14.03 -6.39 3.90
CA SER A 41 -15.29 -6.00 3.28
C SER A 41 -15.10 -4.98 2.16
N ILE A 42 -13.98 -5.07 1.44
CA ILE A 42 -13.71 -4.22 0.30
C ILE A 42 -14.51 -4.77 -0.88
N SER A 43 -15.48 -3.98 -1.35
CA SER A 43 -16.53 -4.42 -2.25
C SER A 43 -16.05 -4.66 -3.69
N SER A 44 -14.98 -4.00 -4.12
CA SER A 44 -14.46 -4.14 -5.48
C SER A 44 -12.98 -4.48 -5.50
N ASP A 45 -12.57 -5.23 -6.52
CA ASP A 45 -11.16 -5.58 -6.73
C ASP A 45 -10.31 -4.32 -7.00
N SER A 46 -10.85 -3.33 -7.71
CA SER A 46 -10.20 -2.03 -7.92
C SER A 46 -9.92 -1.29 -6.62
N ASP A 47 -10.86 -1.29 -5.66
CA ASP A 47 -10.66 -0.62 -4.38
C ASP A 47 -9.54 -1.30 -3.58
N ARG A 48 -9.43 -2.63 -3.66
CA ARG A 48 -8.36 -3.38 -2.97
C ARG A 48 -6.98 -3.02 -3.52
N HIS A 49 -6.85 -2.87 -4.83
CA HIS A 49 -5.61 -2.43 -5.46
C HIS A 49 -5.23 -1.02 -5.03
N LEU A 50 -6.18 -0.08 -5.09
CA LEU A 50 -5.99 1.30 -4.64
C LEU A 50 -5.57 1.38 -3.17
N ILE A 51 -6.28 0.67 -2.28
CA ILE A 51 -5.97 0.62 -0.85
C ILE A 51 -4.57 0.04 -0.64
N SER A 52 -4.23 -1.07 -1.29
CA SER A 52 -2.91 -1.70 -1.15
C SER A 52 -1.75 -0.82 -1.62
N ALA A 53 -1.99 0.13 -2.52
CA ALA A 53 -1.00 1.07 -3.03
C ALA A 53 -0.94 2.39 -2.24
N ALA A 54 -1.84 2.60 -1.26
CA ALA A 54 -1.94 3.87 -0.53
C ALA A 54 -0.63 4.32 0.14
N PRO A 55 0.17 3.44 0.78
CA PRO A 55 1.47 3.83 1.34
C PRO A 55 2.44 4.35 0.27
N GLU A 56 2.59 3.62 -0.83
CA GLU A 56 3.49 3.99 -1.93
C GLU A 56 3.03 5.24 -2.67
N LEU A 57 1.71 5.39 -2.90
CA LEU A 57 1.13 6.60 -3.50
C LEU A 57 1.40 7.84 -2.64
N LEU A 58 1.22 7.74 -1.32
CA LEU A 58 1.48 8.86 -0.42
C LEU A 58 2.95 9.26 -0.43
N GLU A 59 3.86 8.28 -0.41
CA GLU A 59 5.31 8.53 -0.48
C GLU A 59 5.70 9.19 -1.80
N ALA A 60 5.25 8.64 -2.93
CA ALA A 60 5.51 9.19 -4.25
C ALA A 60 4.98 10.63 -4.40
N LEU A 61 3.77 10.91 -3.94
CA LEU A 61 3.21 12.27 -3.99
C LEU A 61 4.00 13.25 -3.12
N GLN A 62 4.47 12.82 -1.95
CA GLN A 62 5.33 13.65 -1.11
C GLN A 62 6.66 13.97 -1.79
N GLU A 63 7.23 13.01 -2.53
CA GLU A 63 8.47 13.21 -3.28
C GLU A 63 8.25 14.11 -4.50
N VAL A 64 7.16 13.94 -5.24
CA VAL A 64 6.78 14.83 -6.35
C VAL A 64 6.58 16.26 -5.84
N LEU A 65 5.91 16.46 -4.70
CA LEU A 65 5.75 17.80 -4.12
C LEU A 65 7.09 18.43 -3.73
N LYS A 66 8.06 17.65 -3.23
CA LYS A 66 9.42 18.14 -3.00
C LYS A 66 10.13 18.47 -4.31
N TYR A 67 10.02 17.61 -5.32
CA TYR A 67 10.59 17.82 -6.65
C TYR A 67 10.05 19.08 -7.33
N CYS A 68 8.75 19.37 -7.21
CA CYS A 68 8.18 20.59 -7.76
C CYS A 68 8.58 21.86 -6.98
N ASN A 69 9.10 21.71 -5.75
CA ASN A 69 9.45 22.81 -4.87
C ASN A 69 10.97 23.07 -4.81
N ASP A 70 11.81 22.09 -5.18
CA ASP A 70 13.28 22.17 -5.22
C ASP A 70 13.81 22.02 -6.68
N GLU A 71 14.91 22.71 -7.04
CA GLU A 71 15.53 22.61 -8.38
C GLU A 71 16.32 21.29 -8.63
N VAL A 72 16.13 20.25 -7.81
CA VAL A 72 16.94 19.01 -7.91
C VAL A 72 16.17 17.91 -8.63
N HIS A 73 16.66 17.58 -9.82
CA HIS A 73 16.04 16.61 -10.72
C HIS A 73 16.58 15.18 -10.51
N SER A 74 15.82 14.32 -9.83
CA SER A 74 16.07 12.88 -9.79
C SER A 74 15.05 12.10 -10.65
N ILE A 75 15.55 11.29 -11.59
CA ILE A 75 14.74 10.40 -12.45
C ILE A 75 13.98 9.36 -11.61
N ASP A 76 14.55 8.94 -10.49
CA ASP A 76 14.02 7.87 -9.62
C ASP A 76 12.64 8.20 -9.00
N VAL A 77 12.34 9.49 -8.77
CA VAL A 77 11.05 9.91 -8.18
C VAL A 77 9.88 9.63 -9.13
N TRP A 78 10.09 9.85 -10.42
CA TRP A 78 9.05 9.60 -11.43
C TRP A 78 8.78 8.11 -11.59
N GLU A 79 9.82 7.29 -11.62
CA GLU A 79 9.70 5.83 -11.72
C GLU A 79 8.91 5.24 -10.53
N ARG A 80 9.18 5.73 -9.32
CA ARG A 80 8.46 5.32 -8.10
C ARG A 80 7.00 5.78 -8.11
N ALA A 81 6.71 6.98 -8.62
CA ALA A 81 5.35 7.46 -8.77
C ALA A 81 4.55 6.67 -9.80
N GLU A 82 5.14 6.38 -10.96
CA GLU A 82 4.54 5.53 -11.98
C GLU A 82 4.24 4.13 -11.45
N HIS A 83 5.20 3.54 -10.72
CA HIS A 83 5.02 2.24 -10.08
C HIS A 83 3.83 2.22 -9.12
N ALA A 84 3.72 3.21 -8.24
CA ALA A 84 2.61 3.32 -7.29
C ALA A 84 1.24 3.47 -7.99
N ILE A 85 1.19 4.25 -9.09
CA ILE A 85 -0.02 4.43 -9.91
C ILE A 85 -0.42 3.12 -10.60
N ARG A 86 0.54 2.40 -11.19
CA ARG A 86 0.28 1.10 -11.83
C ARG A 86 -0.24 0.07 -10.84
N LYS A 87 0.36 0.01 -9.64
CA LYS A 87 -0.12 -0.84 -8.54
C LYS A 87 -1.56 -0.50 -8.15
N ALA A 88 -1.88 0.79 -8.01
CA ALA A 88 -3.24 1.25 -7.69
C ALA A 88 -4.26 0.92 -8.79
N GLY A 89 -3.84 0.92 -10.05
CA GLY A 89 -4.64 0.51 -11.20
C GLY A 89 -4.82 -1.01 -11.34
N GLY A 90 -4.11 -1.81 -10.54
CA GLY A 90 -4.17 -3.27 -10.59
C GLY A 90 -3.38 -3.90 -11.74
N GLU A 91 -2.41 -3.18 -12.30
CA GLU A 91 -1.49 -3.74 -13.28
C GLU A 91 -0.51 -4.71 -12.59
N ARG A 92 -0.26 -5.88 -13.19
CA ARG A 92 0.72 -6.85 -12.69
C ARG A 92 2.14 -6.39 -13.01
N GLU A 93 3.03 -6.49 -12.02
CA GLU A 93 4.49 -6.36 -12.17
C GLU A 93 5.09 -7.48 -13.03
#